data_AF-A0A7X9FKG2-F1
#
_entry.id   AF-A0A7X9FKG2-F1
#
_cell.length_a   1.000
_cell.length_b   1.000
_cell.length_c   1.000
_cell.angle_alpha   90.00
_cell.angle_beta   90.00
_cell.angle_gamma   90.00
#
_symmetry.space_group_name_H-M   'P 1'
#
loop_
_entity.id
_entity.type
_entity.pdbx_description
1 polymer ?
#
loop_
_entity_poly.entity_id
_entity_poly.type
_entity_poly.pdbx_seq_one_letter_code
_entity_poly.pdbx_strand_id
1 'polypeptide(L)' 'RGTAAITGFCTILENFYPPKEVRAMEMEVIPPGTHVNAYEAYDIVKSVRDMADIVLPLHEPSFAAVETI' A
#
# COMPACT_ATOMS: atom_id res chain seq x y z
N ARG A 1 -2.46 -7.37 15.26
CA ARG A 1 -2.51 -6.05 14.59
C ARG A 1 -1.64 -5.09 15.40
N GLY A 2 -0.68 -4.41 14.78
CA GLY A 2 0.19 -3.41 15.41
C GLY A 2 -0.30 -1.98 15.17
N THR A 3 0.35 -0.98 15.77
CA THR A 3 -0.05 0.43 15.62
C THR A 3 0.23 0.97 14.22
N ALA A 4 1.46 0.83 13.75
CA ALA A 4 1.88 1.37 12.45
C ALA A 4 2.75 0.37 11.68
N ALA A 5 2.53 0.29 10.37
CA ALA A 5 3.38 -0.40 9.41
C ALA A 5 4.05 0.63 8.51
N ILE A 6 5.38 0.71 8.57
CA ILE A 6 6.19 1.54 7.66
C ILE A 6 6.70 0.60 6.55
N THR A 7 6.32 0.87 5.31
CA THR A 7 6.66 -0.03 4.20
C THR A 7 8.12 0.16 3.78
N GLY A 8 8.83 -0.93 3.52
CA GLY A 8 10.17 -0.92 2.93
C GLY A 8 10.21 -1.11 1.41
N PHE A 9 9.07 -0.96 0.73
CA PHE A 9 8.94 -1.25 -0.71
C PHE A 9 8.03 -0.24 -1.41
N CYS A 10 8.17 -0.15 -2.74
CA CYS A 10 7.52 0.86 -3.57
C CYS A 10 5.99 0.79 -3.49
N THR A 11 5.38 1.67 -2.69
CA THR A 11 3.93 1.80 -2.53
C THR A 11 3.51 3.22 -2.20
N ILE A 12 2.27 3.53 -2.53
CA ILE A 12 1.51 4.72 -2.16
C ILE A 12 0.20 4.30 -1.47
N LEU A 13 -0.57 5.22 -0.91
CA LEU A 13 -1.83 4.91 -0.24
C LEU A 13 -2.83 4.20 -1.16
N GLU A 14 -2.88 4.54 -2.45
CA GLU A 14 -3.76 3.88 -3.42
C GLU A 14 -3.44 2.38 -3.60
N ASN A 15 -2.20 1.94 -3.32
CA ASN A 15 -1.89 0.51 -3.31
C ASN A 15 -2.70 -0.22 -2.24
N PHE A 16 -2.84 0.37 -1.05
CA PHE A 16 -3.53 -0.22 0.09
C PHE A 16 -5.03 0.08 0.10
N TYR A 17 -5.42 1.23 -0.44
CA TYR A 17 -6.79 1.73 -0.47
C TYR A 17 -7.15 2.19 -1.88
N PRO A 18 -7.43 1.24 -2.80
CA PRO A 18 -7.61 1.58 -4.20
C PRO A 18 -8.81 2.50 -4.45
N PRO A 19 -8.78 3.29 -5.53
CA PRO A 19 -9.92 4.10 -5.93
C PRO A 19 -11.13 3.20 -6.26
N LYS A 20 -12.33 3.79 -6.30
CA LYS A 20 -13.60 3.03 -6.39
C LYS A 20 -13.67 2.17 -7.65
N GLU A 21 -13.11 2.68 -8.74
CA GLU A 21 -13.08 2.05 -10.06
C GLU A 21 -12.29 0.74 -10.01
N VAL A 22 -11.19 0.70 -9.27
CA VAL A 22 -10.37 -0.51 -9.08
C VAL A 22 -11.05 -1.50 -8.15
N ARG A 23 -11.67 -1.02 -7.06
CA ARG A 23 -12.46 -1.87 -6.17
C ARG A 23 -13.67 -2.49 -6.87
N ALA A 24 -14.29 -1.79 -7.83
CA ALA A 24 -15.38 -2.30 -8.65
C ALA A 24 -14.94 -3.43 -9.61
N MET A 25 -13.63 -3.59 -9.82
CA MET A 25 -13.04 -4.75 -10.50
C MET A 25 -12.69 -5.88 -9.51
N GLU A 26 -13.24 -5.84 -8.29
CA GLU A 26 -12.99 -6.81 -7.21
C GLU A 26 -11.52 -6.88 -6.74
N MET A 27 -10.76 -5.80 -6.95
CA MET A 27 -9.39 -5.69 -6.44
C MET A 27 -9.39 -4.97 -5.08
N GLU A 28 -8.99 -5.67 -4.02
CA GLU A 28 -8.92 -5.10 -2.68
C GLU A 28 -7.71 -4.19 -2.47
N VAL A 29 -6.61 -4.46 -3.19
CA VAL A 29 -5.34 -3.74 -3.17
C VAL A 29 -4.75 -3.70 -4.59
N ILE A 30 -3.78 -2.82 -4.84
CA ILE A 30 -3.02 -2.75 -6.10
C ILE A 30 -1.57 -3.18 -5.82
N PRO A 31 -1.03 -4.18 -6.55
CA PRO A 31 0.37 -4.55 -6.40
C PRO A 31 1.31 -3.40 -6.83
N PRO A 32 2.53 -3.29 -6.26
CA PRO A 32 3.56 -2.34 -6.70
C PRO A 32 3.86 -2.46 -8.19
N GLY A 33 4.24 -1.37 -8.87
CA GLY A 33 4.49 -1.41 -10.32
C GLY A 33 5.69 -2.27 -10.77
N THR A 34 6.71 -2.41 -9.93
CA THR A 34 7.98 -3.10 -10.28
C THR A 34 8.11 -4.46 -9.58
N HIS A 35 7.14 -5.34 -9.79
CA HIS A 35 7.16 -6.71 -9.26
C HIS A 35 7.57 -7.73 -10.33
N VAL A 36 8.13 -8.87 -9.89
CA VAL A 36 8.37 -10.05 -10.75
C VAL A 36 7.21 -11.04 -10.72
N ASN A 37 6.42 -11.01 -9.65
CA ASN A 37 5.25 -11.88 -9.43
C ASN A 37 4.08 -11.04 -8.90
N ALA A 38 3.05 -10.87 -9.71
CA ALA A 38 1.90 -10.02 -9.39
C ALA A 38 1.06 -10.56 -8.23
N TYR A 39 0.93 -11.88 -8.13
CA TYR A 39 0.11 -12.53 -7.11
C TYR A 39 0.73 -12.38 -5.72
N GLU A 40 2.02 -12.71 -5.60
CA GLU A 40 2.75 -12.54 -4.34
C GLU A 40 2.83 -11.07 -3.92
N ALA A 41 3.02 -10.17 -4.88
CA ALA A 41 3.03 -8.74 -4.64
C ALA A 41 1.67 -8.22 -4.12
N TYR A 42 0.57 -8.73 -4.67
CA TYR A 42 -0.79 -8.44 -4.19
C TYR A 42 -0.97 -8.93 -2.74
N ASP A 43 -0.58 -10.17 -2.45
CA ASP A 43 -0.70 -10.76 -1.11
C ASP A 43 0.13 -10.02 -0.06
N ILE A 44 1.34 -9.57 -0.42
CA ILE A 44 2.19 -8.75 0.46
C ILE A 44 1.51 -7.43 0.82
N VAL A 45 0.96 -6.71 -0.17
CA VAL A 45 0.26 -5.43 0.09
C VAL A 45 -0.96 -5.64 0.97
N LYS A 46 -1.76 -6.68 0.68
CA LYS A 46 -2.93 -7.04 1.49
C LYS A 46 -2.55 -7.38 2.93
N SER A 47 -1.52 -8.21 3.11
CA SER A 47 -0.98 -8.56 4.43
C SER A 47 -0.54 -7.32 5.20
N VAL A 48 0.22 -6.42 4.57
CA VAL A 48 0.70 -5.19 5.22
C VAL A 48 -0.43 -4.24 5.62
N ARG A 49 -1.45 -4.06 4.77
CA ARG A 49 -2.66 -3.28 5.10
C ARG A 49 -3.32 -3.78 6.38
N ASP A 50 -3.42 -5.10 6.52
CA ASP A 50 -4.20 -5.74 7.57
C ASP A 50 -3.38 -5.92 8.87
N MET A 51 -2.04 -5.85 8.78
CA MET A 51 -1.12 -6.00 9.91
C MET A 51 -1.15 -4.82 10.90
N ALA A 52 -1.51 -3.60 10.49
CA ALA A 52 -1.47 -2.41 11.35
C ALA A 52 -2.70 -1.49 11.21
N ASP A 53 -2.88 -0.60 12.18
CA ASP A 53 -3.92 0.44 12.15
C ASP A 53 -3.55 1.60 11.23
N ILE A 54 -2.26 1.95 11.19
CA ILE A 54 -1.68 2.99 10.34
C ILE A 54 -0.74 2.33 9.33
N VAL A 55 -0.84 2.72 8.07
CA VAL A 55 0.11 2.34 7.02
C VAL A 55 0.81 3.61 6.54
N LEU A 56 2.14 3.60 6.56
CA LEU A 56 3.02 4.66 6.05
C LEU A 56 3.74 4.14 4.79
N PRO A 57 3.23 4.44 3.58
CA PRO A 57 3.83 4.01 2.32
C PRO A 57 5.10 4.79 2.00
N LEU A 58 6.08 4.11 1.40
CA LEU A 58 7.42 4.65 1.14
C LEU A 58 7.43 5.81 0.14
N HIS A 59 6.54 5.78 -0.86
CA HIS A 59 6.54 6.74 -1.98
C HIS A 59 5.29 7.62 -2.00
N GLU A 60 4.58 7.74 -0.88
CA GLU A 60 3.35 8.53 -0.81
C GLU A 60 3.62 10.01 -1.14
N PRO A 61 3.06 10.56 -2.25
CA PRO A 61 3.36 11.91 -2.68
C PRO A 61 3.03 12.99 -1.65
N SER A 62 2.01 12.77 -0.81
CA SER A 62 1.67 13.74 0.25
C SER A 62 2.77 13.91 1.29
N PHE A 63 3.72 12.96 1.37
CA PHE A 63 4.85 13.01 2.30
C PHE A 63 6.14 13.59 1.69
N ALA A 64 6.18 13.87 0.39
CA ALA A 64 7.41 14.26 -0.30
C ALA A 64 7.99 15.61 0.16
N ALA A 65 7.14 16.49 0.70
CA ALA A 65 7.51 17.87 1.07
C ALA A 65 7.20 18.21 2.54
N VAL A 66 6.96 17.21 3.38
CA VAL A 66 6.70 17.42 4.82
C VAL A 66 7.96 17.10 5.63
N GLU A 67 8.25 17.94 6.63
CA GLU A 67 9.42 17.78 7.49
C GLU A 67 9.22 16.68 8.54
N THR A 68 7.98 16.45 8.98
CA THR A 68 7.62 15.43 9.98
C THR A 68 6.19 14.96 9.72
N ILE A 69 5.94 13.66 9.98
CA ILE A 69 4.66 12.97 9.81
C ILE A 69 4.14 12.53 11.18
#